data_AF-A0A945VJD3-F1
#
_entry.id   AF-A0A945VJD3-F1
#
_cell.length_a   1.000
_cell.length_b   1.000
_cell.length_c   1.000
_cell.angle_alpha   90.00
_cell.angle_beta   90.00
_cell.angle_gamma   90.00
#
_symmetry.space_group_name_H-M   'P 1'
#
loop_
_entity.id
_entity.type
_entity.pdbx_description
1 polymer ?
#
loop_
_entity_poly.entity_id
_entity_poly.type
_entity_poly.pdbx_seq_one_letter_code
_entity_poly.pdbx_strand_id
1 'polypeptide(L)'
;MKNIGNLIPILNEFFTNELTKGKNPEEIINEFFTTHTNIKKESDKHQFLFKIIQYTERQIVLIDAIEDAYFSKINNVRGDGTIDSIFNRLADSDLRIKEISSDLKKFSSRIVLTAHPTQFYPSRVLGIIDELKHKIVSNDPSAIRDVLIQLGWTPFFKKRKPSPFEEASKLVWYLENVFFHV
;
A
#
# COMPACT_ATOMS: atom_id res chain seq x y z
N MET A 1 13.62 -15.48 -21.77
CA MET A 1 12.66 -14.43 -21.35
C MET A 1 13.39 -13.15 -20.88
N LYS A 2 14.21 -12.52 -21.72
CA LYS A 2 15.05 -11.36 -21.32
C LYS A 2 14.38 -9.97 -21.46
N ASN A 3 13.13 -9.88 -21.95
CA ASN A 3 12.48 -8.60 -22.31
C ASN A 3 11.13 -8.33 -21.64
N ILE A 4 10.75 -9.06 -20.58
CA ILE A 4 9.40 -8.91 -19.97
C ILE A 4 9.19 -7.50 -19.42
N GLY A 5 10.21 -6.89 -18.81
CA GLY A 5 10.12 -5.53 -18.27
C GLY A 5 9.76 -4.48 -19.33
N ASN A 6 10.31 -4.60 -20.54
CA ASN A 6 10.03 -3.66 -21.63
C ASN A 6 8.63 -3.85 -22.23
N LEU A 7 8.04 -5.04 -22.08
CA LEU A 7 6.70 -5.34 -22.60
C LEU A 7 5.58 -4.81 -21.72
N ILE A 8 5.84 -4.49 -20.44
CA ILE A 8 4.81 -3.98 -19.51
C ILE A 8 4.32 -2.58 -19.91
N PRO A 9 5.21 -1.58 -20.15
CA PRO A 9 4.76 -0.27 -20.63
C PRO A 9 4.01 -0.35 -21.96
N ILE A 10 4.51 -1.17 -22.89
CA ILE A 10 3.89 -1.38 -24.21
C ILE A 10 2.51 -2.00 -24.06
N LEU A 11 2.36 -3.00 -23.18
CA LEU A 11 1.05 -3.58 -22.90
C LEU A 11 0.10 -2.53 -22.33
N ASN A 12 0.54 -1.72 -21.37
CA ASN A 12 -0.31 -0.71 -20.74
C ASN A 12 -0.81 0.33 -21.76
N GLU A 13 0.08 0.82 -22.62
CA GLU A 13 -0.27 1.76 -23.68
C GLU A 13 -1.23 1.14 -24.71
N PHE A 14 -0.89 -0.06 -25.22
CA PHE A 14 -1.73 -0.79 -26.17
C PHE A 14 -3.12 -1.08 -25.58
N PHE A 15 -3.17 -1.57 -24.35
CA PHE A 15 -4.41 -1.92 -23.69
C PHE A 15 -5.29 -0.70 -23.46
N THR A 16 -4.72 0.43 -23.02
CA THR A 16 -5.47 1.68 -22.82
C THR A 16 -6.04 2.22 -24.14
N ASN A 17 -5.24 2.19 -25.21
CA ASN A 17 -5.65 2.67 -26.53
C ASN A 17 -6.76 1.81 -27.16
N GLU A 18 -6.72 0.50 -26.97
CA GLU A 18 -7.75 -0.38 -27.52
C GLU A 18 -9.01 -0.44 -26.64
N LEU A 19 -8.86 -0.30 -25.32
CA LEU A 19 -9.99 -0.25 -24.39
C LEU A 19 -10.83 1.01 -24.60
N THR A 20 -10.20 2.16 -24.87
CA THR A 20 -10.91 3.42 -25.21
C THR A 20 -11.69 3.34 -26.52
N LYS A 21 -11.34 2.40 -27.42
CA LYS A 21 -12.09 2.08 -28.65
C LYS A 21 -13.25 1.11 -28.42
N GLY A 22 -13.46 0.65 -27.18
CA GLY A 22 -14.55 -0.27 -26.82
C GLY A 22 -14.28 -1.74 -27.15
N LYS A 23 -13.04 -2.12 -27.45
CA LYS A 23 -12.69 -3.54 -27.66
C LYS A 23 -12.78 -4.34 -26.37
N ASN A 24 -13.05 -5.64 -26.50
CA ASN A 24 -13.11 -6.54 -25.35
C ASN A 24 -11.70 -6.81 -24.79
N PRO A 25 -11.49 -6.79 -23.45
CA PRO A 25 -10.21 -7.12 -22.83
C PRO A 25 -9.53 -8.40 -23.32
N GLU A 26 -10.28 -9.47 -23.55
CA GLU A 26 -9.73 -10.75 -24.02
C GLU A 26 -9.17 -10.65 -25.44
N GLU A 27 -9.87 -9.93 -26.32
CA GLU A 27 -9.43 -9.66 -27.69
C GLU A 27 -8.16 -8.82 -27.69
N ILE A 28 -8.10 -7.78 -26.84
CA ILE A 28 -6.93 -6.90 -26.69
C ILE A 28 -5.70 -7.71 -26.25
N ILE A 29 -5.85 -8.58 -25.24
CA ILE A 29 -4.73 -9.42 -24.77
C ILE A 29 -4.26 -10.39 -25.86
N ASN A 30 -5.19 -11.01 -26.57
CA ASN A 30 -4.85 -11.92 -27.66
C ASN A 30 -4.12 -11.19 -28.80
N GLU A 31 -4.60 -10.02 -29.20
CA GLU A 31 -3.97 -9.16 -30.21
C GLU A 31 -2.58 -8.69 -29.77
N PHE A 32 -2.41 -8.35 -28.49
CA PHE A 32 -1.11 -7.99 -27.95
C PHE A 32 -0.11 -9.15 -28.09
N PHE A 33 -0.50 -10.38 -27.75
CA PHE A 33 0.39 -11.53 -27.87
C PHE A 33 0.77 -11.82 -29.32
N THR A 34 -0.14 -11.62 -30.28
CA THR A 34 0.14 -11.84 -31.71
C THR A 34 1.02 -10.76 -32.32
N THR A 35 0.85 -9.50 -31.89
CA THR A 35 1.46 -8.34 -32.56
C THR A 35 2.79 -7.91 -31.91
N HIS A 36 2.90 -8.05 -30.59
CA HIS A 36 4.01 -7.49 -29.81
C HIS A 36 4.91 -8.55 -29.15
N THR A 37 4.57 -9.83 -29.28
CA THR A 37 5.34 -10.91 -28.65
C THR A 37 5.56 -12.10 -29.58
N ASN A 38 6.60 -12.90 -29.28
CA ASN A 38 6.83 -14.19 -29.92
C ASN A 38 6.23 -15.36 -29.11
N ILE A 39 5.36 -15.07 -28.14
CA ILE A 39 4.81 -16.08 -27.22
C ILE A 39 3.63 -16.77 -27.90
N LYS A 40 3.81 -18.04 -28.26
CA LYS A 40 2.77 -18.84 -28.93
C LYS A 40 2.07 -19.85 -28.01
N LYS A 41 2.78 -20.37 -27.00
CA LYS A 41 2.24 -21.38 -26.09
C LYS A 41 1.32 -20.73 -25.07
N GLU A 42 0.14 -21.29 -24.87
CA GLU A 42 -0.81 -20.84 -23.85
C GLU A 42 -0.22 -20.85 -22.43
N SER A 43 0.60 -21.85 -22.08
CA SER A 43 1.30 -21.88 -20.79
C SER A 43 2.16 -20.64 -20.56
N ASP A 44 2.84 -20.18 -21.60
CA ASP A 44 3.79 -19.08 -21.53
C ASP A 44 3.07 -17.73 -21.53
N LYS A 45 1.90 -17.64 -22.19
CA LYS A 45 0.99 -16.49 -22.09
C LYS A 45 0.49 -16.30 -20.66
N HIS A 46 -0.03 -17.38 -20.03
CA HIS A 46 -0.44 -17.34 -18.63
C HIS A 46 0.71 -16.93 -17.72
N GLN A 47 1.90 -17.53 -17.92
CA GLN A 47 3.07 -17.16 -17.13
C GLN A 47 3.46 -15.68 -17.27
N PHE A 48 3.34 -15.13 -18.48
CA PHE A 48 3.57 -13.70 -18.71
C PHE A 48 2.55 -12.84 -17.95
N LEU A 49 1.26 -13.14 -18.07
CA LEU A 49 0.20 -12.40 -17.34
C LEU A 49 0.38 -12.48 -15.83
N PHE A 50 0.75 -13.65 -15.28
CA PHE A 50 1.07 -13.79 -13.86
C PHE A 50 2.25 -12.91 -13.43
N LYS A 51 3.29 -12.77 -14.26
CA LYS A 51 4.41 -11.86 -13.97
C LYS A 51 3.98 -10.40 -13.98
N ILE A 52 3.03 -10.03 -14.83
CA ILE A 52 2.46 -8.68 -14.83
C ILE A 52 1.71 -8.42 -13.53
N ILE A 53 0.84 -9.34 -13.11
CA ILE A 53 0.13 -9.22 -11.82
C ILE A 53 1.14 -9.05 -10.69
N GLN A 54 2.17 -9.91 -10.62
CA GLN A 54 3.24 -9.83 -9.63
C GLN A 54 3.99 -8.49 -9.64
N TYR A 55 4.24 -7.94 -10.83
CA TYR A 55 4.89 -6.64 -10.98
C TYR A 55 3.99 -5.51 -10.47
N THR A 56 2.73 -5.47 -10.90
CA THR A 56 1.76 -4.46 -10.49
C THR A 56 1.52 -4.49 -8.98
N GLU A 57 1.37 -5.67 -8.38
CA GLU A 57 1.24 -5.82 -6.92
C GLU A 57 2.42 -5.18 -6.16
N ARG A 58 3.65 -5.32 -6.67
CA ARG A 58 4.86 -4.74 -6.06
C ARG A 58 4.94 -3.23 -6.25
N GLN A 59 4.46 -2.71 -7.39
CA GLN A 59 4.39 -1.27 -7.62
C GLN A 59 3.42 -0.59 -6.65
N ILE A 60 2.25 -1.20 -6.42
CA ILE A 60 1.28 -0.68 -5.45
C ILE A 60 1.93 -0.62 -4.05
N VAL A 61 2.58 -1.71 -3.61
CA VAL A 61 3.30 -1.73 -2.33
C VAL A 61 4.36 -0.65 -2.21
N LEU A 62 5.13 -0.41 -3.28
CA LEU A 62 6.16 0.62 -3.28
C LEU A 62 5.55 2.01 -3.12
N ILE A 63 4.45 2.28 -3.81
CA ILE A 63 3.73 3.55 -3.73
C ILE A 63 3.17 3.73 -2.31
N ASP A 64 2.53 2.71 -1.74
CA ASP A 64 2.01 2.76 -0.36
C ASP A 64 3.13 3.08 0.64
N ALA A 65 4.29 2.43 0.53
CA ALA A 65 5.43 2.67 1.41
C ALA A 65 6.01 4.10 1.27
N ILE A 66 6.02 4.64 0.05
CA ILE A 66 6.45 6.03 -0.20
C ILE A 66 5.43 7.02 0.36
N GLU A 67 4.14 6.79 0.13
CA GLU A 67 3.06 7.63 0.64
C GLU A 67 3.12 7.70 2.18
N ASP A 68 3.25 6.55 2.84
CA ASP A 68 3.40 6.46 4.29
C ASP A 68 4.67 7.16 4.80
N ALA A 69 5.81 7.03 4.09
CA ALA A 69 7.06 7.68 4.47
C ALA A 69 7.00 9.21 4.37
N TYR A 70 6.23 9.73 3.41
CA TYR A 70 6.10 11.16 3.16
C TYR A 70 4.78 11.75 3.65
N PHE A 71 3.94 10.95 4.34
CA PHE A 71 2.60 11.34 4.76
C PHE A 71 2.58 12.68 5.51
N SER A 72 3.49 12.88 6.46
CA SER A 72 3.59 14.10 7.27
C SER A 72 4.12 15.32 6.52
N LYS A 73 4.76 15.13 5.35
CA LYS A 73 5.23 16.21 4.47
C LYS A 73 4.16 16.63 3.46
N ILE A 74 3.33 15.69 3.03
CA ILE A 74 2.26 15.93 2.05
C ILE A 74 0.99 16.43 2.75
N ASN A 75 0.69 15.88 3.93
CA ASN A 75 -0.48 16.24 4.72
C ASN A 75 -0.12 17.18 5.87
N ASN A 76 -0.99 18.17 6.12
CA ASN A 76 -0.80 19.10 7.22
C ASN A 76 -1.18 18.48 8.58
N VAL A 77 -0.30 17.63 9.09
CA VAL A 77 -0.48 16.93 10.38
C VAL A 77 -0.46 17.85 11.60
N ARG A 78 -0.10 19.13 11.43
CA ARG A 78 -0.13 20.20 12.46
C ARG A 78 -1.09 21.34 12.09
N GLY A 79 -2.00 21.10 11.15
CA GLY A 79 -2.90 22.11 10.62
C GLY A 79 -4.08 22.44 11.52
N ASP A 80 -5.01 23.22 10.95
CA ASP A 80 -6.28 23.53 11.60
C ASP A 80 -7.06 22.25 11.93
N GLY A 81 -7.60 22.19 13.14
CA GLY A 81 -8.32 21.02 13.66
C GLY A 81 -7.43 20.07 14.47
N THR A 82 -6.12 20.29 14.52
CA THR A 82 -5.23 19.59 15.46
C THR A 82 -5.41 20.11 16.89
N ILE A 83 -5.08 19.27 17.87
CA ILE A 83 -5.14 19.63 19.29
C ILE A 83 -4.34 20.92 19.55
N ASP A 84 -3.13 21.02 18.97
CA ASP A 84 -2.28 22.21 19.09
C ASP A 84 -2.96 23.46 18.51
N SER A 85 -3.58 23.37 17.33
CA SER A 85 -4.32 24.49 16.73
C SER A 85 -5.51 24.93 17.60
N ILE A 86 -6.20 23.98 18.23
CA ILE A 86 -7.34 24.24 19.11
C ILE A 86 -6.86 24.94 20.38
N PHE A 87 -5.79 24.44 21.02
CA PHE A 87 -5.22 25.08 22.21
C PHE A 87 -4.68 26.48 21.92
N ASN A 88 -3.96 26.68 20.81
CA ASN A 88 -3.43 27.99 20.43
C ASN A 88 -4.55 29.02 20.18
N ARG A 89 -5.69 28.61 19.61
CA ARG A 89 -6.87 29.48 19.43
C ARG A 89 -7.62 29.80 20.74
N LEU A 90 -7.38 29.02 21.79
CA LEU A 90 -8.12 29.10 23.06
C LEU A 90 -7.27 29.64 24.22
N ALA A 91 -5.96 29.85 24.00
CA ALA A 91 -4.97 30.24 25.01
C ALA A 91 -5.19 31.62 25.67
N ASP A 92 -6.07 32.46 25.12
CA ASP A 92 -6.26 33.84 25.60
C ASP A 92 -7.10 33.99 26.89
N SER A 93 -7.62 32.90 27.49
CA SER A 93 -8.32 32.99 28.79
C SER A 93 -8.18 31.74 29.67
N ASP A 94 -7.73 31.95 30.91
CA ASP A 94 -7.63 30.90 31.94
C ASP A 94 -8.98 30.20 32.21
N LEU A 95 -10.09 30.90 32.00
CA LEU A 95 -11.45 30.36 32.10
C LEU A 95 -11.74 29.28 31.05
N ARG A 96 -11.36 29.51 29.79
CA ARG A 96 -11.56 28.52 28.71
C ARG A 96 -10.68 27.28 28.89
N ILE A 97 -9.47 27.43 29.42
CA ILE A 97 -8.59 26.29 29.73
C ILE A 97 -9.23 25.39 30.79
N LYS A 98 -9.87 25.97 31.83
CA LYS A 98 -10.60 25.21 32.85
C LYS A 98 -11.81 24.47 32.28
N GLU A 99 -12.56 25.10 31.37
CA GLU A 99 -13.72 24.48 30.70
C GLU A 99 -13.28 23.30 29.82
N ILE A 100 -12.24 23.48 28.99
CA ILE A 100 -11.67 22.40 28.16
C ILE A 100 -11.15 21.25 29.03
N SER A 101 -10.49 21.56 30.16
CA SER A 101 -10.03 20.53 31.09
C SER A 101 -11.19 19.71 31.66
N SER A 102 -12.34 20.35 31.93
CA SER A 102 -13.57 19.66 32.34
C SER A 102 -14.14 18.79 31.21
N ASP A 103 -14.11 19.27 29.96
CA ASP A 103 -14.64 18.54 28.82
C ASP A 103 -13.75 17.35 28.41
N LEU A 104 -12.42 17.52 28.46
CA LEU A 104 -11.46 16.45 28.23
C LEU A 104 -11.58 15.32 29.26
N LYS A 105 -11.97 15.62 30.51
CA LYS A 105 -12.26 14.60 31.52
C LYS A 105 -13.48 13.75 31.19
N LYS A 106 -14.40 14.27 30.38
CA LYS A 106 -15.61 13.56 29.91
C LYS A 106 -15.42 12.94 28.52
N PHE A 107 -14.40 13.38 27.78
CA PHE A 107 -14.13 12.88 26.46
C PHE A 107 -13.58 11.45 26.50
N SER A 108 -14.18 10.57 25.70
CA SER A 108 -13.70 9.21 25.51
C SER A 108 -13.83 8.84 24.04
N SER A 109 -12.80 8.24 23.47
CA SER A 109 -12.84 7.65 22.13
C SER A 109 -12.63 6.14 22.24
N ARG A 110 -13.42 5.37 21.50
CA ARG A 110 -13.26 3.93 21.36
C ARG A 110 -12.94 3.62 19.91
N ILE A 111 -11.69 3.27 19.65
CA ILE A 111 -11.25 2.80 18.34
C ILE A 111 -11.60 1.31 18.26
N VAL A 112 -12.37 0.93 17.23
CA VAL A 112 -12.71 -0.46 16.93
C VAL A 112 -12.01 -0.85 15.66
N LEU A 113 -11.02 -1.74 15.76
CA LEU A 113 -10.35 -2.29 14.59
C LEU A 113 -11.26 -3.33 13.94
N THR A 114 -11.53 -3.15 12.66
CA THR A 114 -12.23 -4.12 11.83
C THR A 114 -11.26 -4.79 10.90
N ALA A 115 -11.54 -6.04 10.50
CA ALA A 115 -10.79 -6.65 9.42
C ALA A 115 -10.89 -5.78 8.16
N HIS A 116 -9.76 -5.56 7.47
CA HIS A 116 -9.80 -4.90 6.17
C HIS A 116 -10.56 -5.81 5.19
N PRO A 117 -11.63 -5.33 4.52
CA PRO A 117 -12.51 -6.16 3.69
C PRO A 117 -11.76 -6.99 2.64
N THR A 118 -10.60 -6.48 2.22
CA THR A 118 -9.63 -7.13 1.34
C THR A 118 -8.21 -6.84 1.82
N GLN A 119 -7.74 -7.44 2.91
CA GLN A 119 -6.31 -7.34 3.26
C GLN A 119 -5.48 -8.10 2.21
N PHE A 120 -5.02 -7.40 1.17
CA PHE A 120 -4.26 -7.97 0.06
C PHE A 120 -2.89 -8.50 0.49
N TYR A 121 -2.28 -7.88 1.51
CA TYR A 121 -0.90 -8.17 1.90
C TYR A 121 -0.77 -9.23 3.01
N PRO A 122 0.04 -10.28 2.81
CA PRO A 122 0.51 -11.15 3.88
C PRO A 122 1.34 -10.38 4.92
N SER A 123 1.41 -10.86 6.17
CA SER A 123 2.16 -10.22 7.26
C SER A 123 3.64 -9.95 6.90
N ARG A 124 4.26 -10.83 6.11
CA ARG A 124 5.63 -10.61 5.62
C ARG A 124 5.75 -9.39 4.71
N VAL A 125 4.75 -9.13 3.88
CA VAL A 125 4.71 -7.96 3.00
C VAL A 125 4.48 -6.68 3.82
N LEU A 126 3.63 -6.73 4.86
CA LEU A 126 3.46 -5.61 5.79
C LEU A 126 4.76 -5.24 6.52
N GLY A 127 5.52 -6.23 6.99
CA GLY A 127 6.83 -5.97 7.59
C GLY A 127 7.82 -5.35 6.60
N ILE A 128 7.78 -5.77 5.32
CA ILE A 128 8.62 -5.17 4.27
C ILE A 128 8.19 -3.71 3.99
N ILE A 129 6.89 -3.41 3.98
CA ILE A 129 6.38 -2.03 3.80
C ILE A 129 6.90 -1.13 4.92
N ASP A 130 6.78 -1.58 6.17
CA ASP A 130 7.22 -0.82 7.33
C ASP A 130 8.74 -0.60 7.32
N GLU A 131 9.51 -1.64 7.03
CA GLU A 131 10.96 -1.52 6.88
C GLU A 131 11.34 -0.55 5.75
N LEU A 132 10.69 -0.67 4.58
CA LEU A 132 10.92 0.17 3.43
C LEU A 132 10.63 1.64 3.75
N LYS A 133 9.52 1.94 4.43
CA LYS A 133 9.18 3.28 4.93
C LYS A 133 10.32 3.85 5.78
N HIS A 134 10.80 3.09 6.77
CA HIS A 134 11.90 3.55 7.63
C HIS A 134 13.19 3.79 6.85
N LYS A 135 13.55 2.93 5.89
CA LYS A 135 14.75 3.10 5.04
C LYS A 135 14.63 4.29 4.07
N ILE A 136 13.43 4.56 3.56
CA ILE A 136 13.14 5.74 2.73
C ILE A 136 13.33 7.02 3.55
N VAL A 137 12.80 7.06 4.78
CA VAL A 137 12.97 8.22 5.67
C VAL A 137 14.43 8.44 6.05
N SER A 138 15.19 7.37 6.30
CA SER A 138 16.63 7.47 6.59
C SER A 138 17.49 7.80 5.36
N ASN A 139 16.91 7.82 4.15
CA ASN A 139 17.57 8.14 2.89
C ASN A 139 18.83 7.29 2.61
N ASP A 140 18.73 5.97 2.81
CA ASP A 140 19.81 5.00 2.52
C ASP A 140 19.50 4.19 1.25
N PRO A 141 20.07 4.55 0.08
CA PRO A 141 19.78 3.87 -1.17
C PRO A 141 20.18 2.39 -1.19
N SER A 142 21.21 1.99 -0.44
CA SER A 142 21.64 0.59 -0.40
C SER A 142 20.62 -0.25 0.37
N ALA A 143 20.22 0.21 1.55
CA ALA A 143 19.21 -0.48 2.35
C ALA A 143 17.85 -0.53 1.64
N ILE A 144 17.43 0.56 0.97
CA ILE A 144 16.21 0.57 0.15
C ILE A 144 16.28 -0.51 -0.93
N ARG A 145 17.42 -0.61 -1.63
CA ARG A 145 17.62 -1.62 -2.68
C ARG A 145 17.49 -3.05 -2.12
N ASP A 146 18.08 -3.32 -0.96
CA ASP A 146 18.03 -4.65 -0.35
C ASP A 146 16.59 -5.05 0.02
N VAL A 147 15.83 -4.12 0.60
CA VAL A 147 14.41 -4.32 0.92
C VAL A 147 13.56 -4.53 -0.35
N LEU A 148 13.86 -3.80 -1.44
CA LEU A 148 13.19 -4.00 -2.74
C LEU A 148 13.49 -5.38 -3.35
N ILE A 149 14.71 -5.90 -3.20
CA ILE A 149 15.05 -7.27 -3.64
C ILE A 149 14.25 -8.30 -2.84
N GLN A 150 14.15 -8.12 -1.51
CA GLN A 150 13.34 -8.97 -0.64
C GLN A 150 11.86 -8.95 -1.02
N LEU A 151 11.32 -7.77 -1.35
CA LEU A 151 9.97 -7.63 -1.90
C LEU A 151 9.82 -8.39 -3.23
N GLY A 152 10.85 -8.32 -4.08
CA GLY A 152 10.97 -9.09 -5.32
C GLY A 152 10.75 -10.59 -5.13
N TRP A 153 11.35 -11.18 -4.10
CA TRP A 153 11.27 -12.62 -3.81
C TRP A 153 10.07 -13.03 -2.95
N THR A 154 9.37 -12.08 -2.35
CA THR A 154 8.26 -12.38 -1.43
C THR A 154 6.98 -12.71 -2.21
N PRO A 155 6.31 -13.85 -1.91
CA PRO A 155 5.03 -14.18 -2.51
C PRO A 155 3.89 -13.36 -1.89
N PHE A 156 3.01 -12.84 -2.74
CA PHE A 156 1.84 -12.03 -2.35
C PHE A 156 0.57 -12.89 -2.21
N PHE A 157 0.47 -13.97 -3.00
CA PHE A 157 -0.72 -14.79 -3.06
C PHE A 157 -0.85 -15.76 -1.88
N LYS A 158 -1.98 -15.69 -1.17
CA LYS A 158 -2.41 -16.76 -0.26
C LYS A 158 -3.41 -17.67 -0.98
N LYS A 159 -3.06 -18.96 -1.11
CA LYS A 159 -3.92 -19.99 -1.73
C LYS A 159 -5.26 -20.23 -1.01
N ARG A 160 -5.40 -19.77 0.23
CA ARG A 160 -6.59 -19.97 1.07
C ARG A 160 -6.96 -18.66 1.76
N LYS A 161 -8.27 -18.42 1.88
CA LYS A 161 -8.80 -17.32 2.69
C LYS A 161 -8.36 -17.50 4.15
N PRO A 162 -7.92 -16.43 4.84
CA PRO A 162 -7.57 -16.53 6.25
C PRO A 162 -8.77 -16.94 7.09
N SER A 163 -8.51 -17.71 8.15
CA SER A 163 -9.48 -17.99 9.20
C SER A 163 -9.70 -16.75 10.08
N PRO A 164 -10.83 -16.65 10.81
CA PRO A 164 -11.07 -15.56 11.76
C PRO A 164 -9.93 -15.39 12.79
N PHE A 165 -9.32 -16.50 13.22
CA PHE A 165 -8.16 -16.48 14.12
C PHE A 165 -6.93 -15.80 13.47
N GLU A 166 -6.67 -16.08 12.20
CA GLU A 166 -5.56 -15.45 11.47
C GLU A 166 -5.82 -13.96 11.22
N GLU A 167 -7.07 -13.55 10.99
CA GLU A 167 -7.43 -12.13 10.87
C GLU A 167 -7.24 -11.40 12.21
N ALA A 168 -7.67 -12.00 13.32
CA ALA A 168 -7.43 -11.44 14.65
C ALA A 168 -5.93 -11.30 14.97
N SER A 169 -5.14 -12.34 14.67
CA SER A 169 -3.68 -12.30 14.87
C SER A 169 -3.00 -11.19 14.06
N LYS A 170 -3.51 -10.85 12.87
CA LYS A 170 -3.01 -9.70 12.09
C LYS A 170 -3.35 -8.36 12.73
N LEU A 171 -4.55 -8.21 13.28
CA LEU A 171 -4.93 -6.99 13.99
C LEU A 171 -4.07 -6.79 15.23
N VAL A 172 -3.72 -7.88 15.93
CA VAL A 172 -2.76 -7.83 17.05
C VAL A 172 -1.40 -7.31 16.60
N TRP A 173 -0.88 -7.74 15.46
CA TRP A 173 0.37 -7.20 14.92
C TRP A 173 0.30 -5.66 14.72
N TYR A 174 -0.82 -5.13 14.22
CA TYR A 174 -1.03 -3.69 14.09
C TYR A 174 -1.07 -2.98 15.45
N LEU A 175 -1.69 -3.61 16.45
CA LEU A 175 -1.67 -3.09 17.81
C LEU A 175 -0.23 -3.00 18.32
N GLU A 176 0.55 -4.07 18.18
CA GLU A 176 1.94 -4.15 18.67
C GLU A 176 2.89 -3.18 17.95
N ASN A 177 2.80 -3.06 16.63
CA ASN A 177 3.82 -2.37 15.82
C ASN A 177 3.40 -0.96 15.39
N VAL A 178 2.12 -0.60 15.53
CA VAL A 178 1.63 0.74 15.11
C VAL A 178 1.02 1.50 16.27
N PHE A 179 0.06 0.92 17.00
CA PHE A 179 -0.64 1.66 18.06
C PHE A 179 0.10 1.69 19.41
N PHE A 180 0.81 0.61 19.74
CA PHE A 180 1.52 0.45 21.00
C PHE A 180 3.04 0.36 20.83
N HIS A 181 3.56 0.74 19.67
CA HIS A 181 5.00 0.87 19.50
C HIS A 181 5.49 2.03 20.37
N VAL A 182 6.22 1.70 21.43
CA VAL A 182 6.93 2.65 22.31
C VAL A 182 8.30 2.97 21.71
#